data_AF-A0A4U6U490-F1
#
_entry.id   AF-A0A4U6U490-F1
#
_cell.length_a   1.000
_cell.length_b   1.000
_cell.length_c   1.000
_cell.angle_alpha   90.00
_cell.angle_beta   90.00
_cell.angle_gamma   90.00
#
_symmetry.space_group_name_H-M   'P 1'
#
loop_
_entity.id
_entity.type
_entity.pdbx_description
1 polymer ?
#
loop_
_entity_poly.entity_id
_entity_poly.type
_entity_poly.pdbx_seq_one_letter_code
_entity_poly.pdbx_strand_id
1 'polypeptide(L)'
;MPVKCPVAGMDLAVRKKPGWQECSLLLALRKSESRRKRSEEIIIRSDNIDDEAEEIIDFLERTRQDGVMYLDGWYGAGIGASTILKAVVERYRSSSSGDATRKAAGLDKIIHIDCSLWQSKRSLQKVIAEELKLPREVMAFFDQGDEEEDFDGVHQAARGVIPQVKWAILNELSNSKFLVVFHNGSGSYVDLWECGVPVMGVMNKRVLWTSRGRFLFHGVKDEDVKELAGLSDVTISVFPQNLDNYDVLKDTFRCFFHSEAKEVARYSGVPESNTNIVLECILYNMVLIQGGNDINWGTHAANYWVCDGIIQDTNGCGRSAWEISDALHRNINLGCIKFW
;
A
#
# COMPACT_ATOMS: atom_id res chain seq x y z
N MET A 1 52.19 64.87 -17.84
CA MET A 1 52.54 64.37 -16.49
C MET A 1 51.66 63.17 -16.18
N PRO A 2 52.24 61.99 -15.91
CA PRO A 2 51.50 60.76 -15.61
C PRO A 2 51.43 60.53 -14.10
N VAL A 3 50.25 60.23 -13.54
CA VAL A 3 50.04 59.59 -12.22
C VAL A 3 48.56 59.12 -12.24
N LYS A 4 48.14 57.86 -12.07
CA LYS A 4 48.75 56.61 -11.63
C LYS A 4 47.88 55.44 -12.15
N CYS A 5 48.53 54.35 -12.53
CA CYS A 5 48.00 52.98 -12.64
C CYS A 5 47.62 52.42 -11.25
N PRO A 6 47.32 51.10 -11.06
CA PRO A 6 46.98 50.01 -11.98
C PRO A 6 45.64 49.33 -11.54
N VAL A 7 45.09 48.25 -12.13
CA VAL A 7 45.51 46.85 -11.98
C VAL A 7 44.65 45.93 -12.86
N ALA A 8 45.38 45.05 -13.57
CA ALA A 8 45.09 43.69 -14.02
C ALA A 8 43.63 43.20 -14.17
N GLY A 9 43.26 42.92 -15.43
CA GLY A 9 42.32 41.85 -15.76
C GLY A 9 43.10 40.56 -16.00
N MET A 10 43.09 39.66 -15.01
CA MET A 10 43.43 38.25 -15.19
C MET A 10 42.12 37.48 -15.34
N ASP A 11 41.94 36.85 -16.49
CA ASP A 11 40.91 35.83 -16.72
C ASP A 11 41.11 34.68 -15.72
N LEU A 12 40.29 34.65 -14.67
CA LEU A 12 40.06 33.46 -13.87
C LEU A 12 38.76 32.81 -14.33
N ALA A 13 38.91 31.69 -15.03
CA ALA A 13 37.86 30.70 -15.20
C ALA A 13 37.24 30.37 -13.84
N VAL A 14 36.00 30.82 -13.64
CA VAL A 14 35.19 30.47 -12.47
C VAL A 14 34.86 28.98 -12.56
N ARG A 15 35.66 28.15 -11.86
CA ARG A 15 35.24 26.81 -11.45
C ARG A 15 33.99 26.97 -10.58
N LYS A 16 32.81 26.81 -11.18
CA LYS A 16 31.58 26.55 -10.44
C LYS A 16 31.78 25.27 -9.64
N LYS A 17 31.77 25.37 -8.31
CA LYS A 17 31.67 24.21 -7.44
C LYS A 17 30.31 23.53 -7.72
N PRO A 18 30.24 22.20 -7.88
CA PRO A 18 28.95 21.51 -7.95
C PRO A 18 28.24 21.72 -6.60
N GLY A 19 26.98 22.15 -6.67
CA GLY A 19 26.15 22.37 -5.49
C GLY A 19 25.90 21.06 -4.74
N TRP A 20 25.74 21.15 -3.42
CA TRP A 20 25.47 20.03 -2.52
C TRP A 20 24.26 19.16 -2.93
N GLN A 21 23.37 19.66 -3.81
CA GLN A 21 22.26 18.91 -4.38
C GLN A 21 22.68 17.91 -5.48
N GLU A 22 23.69 18.21 -6.31
CA GLU A 22 24.19 17.27 -7.33
C GLU A 22 24.93 16.08 -6.69
N CYS A 23 25.64 16.32 -5.58
CA CYS A 23 26.27 15.25 -4.82
C CYS A 23 25.25 14.30 -4.19
N SER A 24 24.09 14.79 -3.74
CA SER A 24 23.04 13.95 -3.15
C SER A 24 22.34 13.06 -4.20
N LEU A 25 22.09 13.58 -5.40
CA LEU A 25 21.52 12.82 -6.52
C LEU A 25 22.52 11.77 -7.04
N LEU A 26 23.80 12.11 -7.18
CA LEU A 26 24.83 11.17 -7.56
C LEU A 26 25.12 10.12 -6.47
N LEU A 27 24.99 10.46 -5.18
CA LEU A 27 25.06 9.49 -4.10
C LEU A 27 23.82 8.59 -4.03
N ALA A 28 22.64 9.11 -4.38
CA ALA A 28 21.41 8.33 -4.48
C ALA A 28 21.44 7.36 -5.67
N LEU A 29 21.92 7.82 -6.84
CA LEU A 29 22.10 7.00 -8.05
C LEU A 29 23.23 5.97 -7.88
N ARG A 30 24.33 6.33 -7.22
CA ARG A 30 25.42 5.38 -6.93
C ARG A 30 25.03 4.38 -5.84
N LYS A 31 24.11 4.75 -4.92
CA LYS A 31 23.46 3.81 -4.01
C LYS A 31 22.41 2.94 -4.69
N SER A 32 21.69 3.41 -5.71
CA SER A 32 20.73 2.59 -6.46
C SER A 32 21.44 1.58 -7.36
N GLU A 33 22.55 1.96 -8.02
CA GLU A 33 23.38 1.02 -8.79
C GLU A 33 24.10 0.00 -7.90
N SER A 34 24.55 0.39 -6.71
CA SER A 34 25.11 -0.53 -5.71
C SER A 34 24.06 -1.37 -4.96
N ARG A 35 22.76 -1.04 -5.11
CA ARG A 35 21.62 -1.79 -4.54
C ARG A 35 20.85 -2.57 -5.60
N ARG A 36 21.50 -3.04 -6.67
CA ARG A 36 21.02 -4.28 -7.32
C ARG A 36 21.35 -5.50 -6.44
N LYS A 37 20.99 -5.41 -5.17
CA LYS A 37 20.98 -6.51 -4.20
C LYS A 37 19.73 -7.29 -4.60
N ARG A 38 19.87 -8.58 -4.95
CA ARG A 38 18.68 -9.44 -5.09
C ARG A 38 17.91 -9.33 -3.78
N SER A 39 16.66 -8.86 -3.85
CA SER A 39 15.73 -8.95 -2.73
C SER A 39 15.68 -10.42 -2.29
N GLU A 40 15.69 -10.66 -0.99
CA GLU A 40 15.45 -12.01 -0.48
C GLU A 40 14.00 -12.38 -0.80
N GLU A 41 13.78 -13.59 -1.33
CA GLU A 41 12.44 -14.07 -1.65
C GLU A 41 12.03 -15.15 -0.63
N ILE A 42 10.86 -14.97 -0.04
CA ILE A 42 10.23 -15.88 0.91
C ILE A 42 8.95 -16.41 0.29
N ILE A 43 8.80 -17.72 0.32
CA ILE A 43 7.64 -18.43 -0.19
C ILE A 43 6.91 -19.06 0.99
N ILE A 44 5.70 -18.60 1.25
CA ILE A 44 4.79 -19.19 2.23
C ILE A 44 3.83 -20.13 1.51
N ARG A 45 3.66 -21.34 2.05
CA ARG A 45 2.67 -22.30 1.53
C ARG A 45 1.56 -22.52 2.54
N SER A 46 0.37 -22.07 2.19
CA SER A 46 -0.81 -22.15 3.06
C SER A 46 -2.07 -22.25 2.21
N ASP A 47 -3.16 -22.74 2.80
CA ASP A 47 -4.48 -22.76 2.17
C ASP A 47 -5.47 -21.83 2.88
N ASN A 48 -5.04 -21.08 3.90
CA ASN A 48 -5.87 -20.09 4.58
C ASN A 48 -5.06 -18.88 5.13
N ILE A 49 -5.77 -17.77 5.31
CA ILE A 49 -5.22 -16.47 5.74
C ILE A 49 -4.60 -16.54 7.15
N ASP A 50 -5.14 -17.39 8.01
CA ASP A 50 -4.74 -17.43 9.41
C ASP A 50 -3.33 -18.03 9.56
N ASP A 51 -3.09 -19.15 8.89
CA ASP A 51 -1.77 -19.79 8.84
C ASP A 51 -0.75 -18.89 8.10
N GLU A 52 -1.18 -18.14 7.07
CA GLU A 52 -0.32 -17.19 6.35
C GLU A 52 0.16 -16.05 7.25
N ALA A 53 -0.76 -15.50 8.05
CA ALA A 53 -0.44 -14.46 9.01
C ALA A 53 0.48 -14.98 10.11
N GLU A 54 0.29 -16.22 10.56
CA GLU A 54 1.15 -16.87 11.56
C GLU A 54 2.58 -17.08 11.02
N GLU A 55 2.73 -17.61 9.82
CA GLU A 55 4.05 -17.79 9.17
C GLU A 55 4.81 -16.45 8.99
N ILE A 56 4.09 -15.38 8.65
CA ILE A 56 4.69 -14.03 8.58
C ILE A 56 5.15 -13.56 9.96
N ILE A 57 4.33 -13.75 10.99
CA ILE A 57 4.67 -13.37 12.36
C ILE A 57 5.89 -14.16 12.85
N ASP A 58 5.90 -15.47 12.65
CA ASP A 58 7.02 -16.34 13.01
C ASP A 58 8.32 -15.93 12.31
N PHE A 59 8.22 -15.55 11.02
CA PHE A 59 9.34 -14.97 10.30
C PHE A 59 9.84 -13.67 10.95
N LEU A 60 8.94 -12.74 11.28
CA LEU A 60 9.27 -11.46 11.92
C LEU A 60 9.87 -11.63 13.31
N GLU A 61 9.43 -12.64 14.06
CA GLU A 61 9.92 -12.98 15.39
C GLU A 61 11.30 -13.63 15.34
N ARG A 62 11.48 -14.62 14.46
CA ARG A 62 12.71 -15.40 14.34
C ARG A 62 13.86 -14.59 13.78
N THR A 63 13.61 -13.81 12.73
CA THR A 63 14.67 -13.05 12.07
C THR A 63 14.97 -11.74 12.77
N ARG A 64 13.95 -11.12 13.38
CA ARG A 64 14.00 -9.73 13.86
C ARG A 64 14.63 -8.80 12.82
N GLN A 65 14.41 -9.12 11.54
CA GLN A 65 15.06 -8.45 10.44
C GLN A 65 14.55 -7.01 10.35
N ASP A 66 15.48 -6.06 10.43
CA ASP A 66 15.21 -4.68 10.05
C ASP A 66 15.14 -4.59 8.52
N GLY A 67 14.16 -3.86 8.00
CA GLY A 67 14.02 -3.68 6.56
C GLY A 67 12.60 -3.36 6.11
N VAL A 68 12.48 -3.24 4.79
CA VAL A 68 11.22 -3.12 4.07
C VAL A 68 10.89 -4.48 3.45
N MET A 69 9.74 -5.02 3.80
CA MET A 69 9.22 -6.32 3.37
C MET A 69 7.96 -6.09 2.53
N TYR A 70 7.97 -6.57 1.30
CA TYR A 70 6.84 -6.49 0.39
C TYR A 70 6.05 -7.80 0.41
N LEU A 71 4.75 -7.73 0.68
CA LEU A 71 3.83 -8.86 0.55
C LEU A 71 3.10 -8.77 -0.78
N ASP A 72 3.41 -9.70 -1.68
CA ASP A 72 2.81 -9.79 -3.02
C ASP A 72 1.50 -10.58 -3.03
N GLY A 73 1.14 -11.21 -1.91
CA GLY A 73 -0.05 -12.05 -1.80
C GLY A 73 0.05 -13.34 -2.62
N TRP A 74 -1.12 -13.86 -2.98
CA TRP A 74 -1.24 -15.16 -3.65
C TRP A 74 -0.76 -15.14 -5.10
N TYR A 75 0.10 -16.10 -5.46
CA TYR A 75 0.69 -16.25 -6.80
C TYR A 75 1.40 -14.99 -7.34
N GLY A 76 1.79 -14.07 -6.46
CA GLY A 76 2.30 -12.75 -6.85
C GLY A 76 1.27 -11.86 -7.57
N ALA A 77 -0.02 -12.15 -7.40
CA ALA A 77 -1.11 -11.41 -8.03
C ALA A 77 -1.63 -10.25 -7.15
N GLY A 78 -1.14 -10.07 -5.93
CA GLY A 78 -1.68 -9.10 -4.95
C GLY A 78 -2.95 -9.59 -4.24
N ILE A 79 -3.49 -10.75 -4.62
CA ILE A 79 -4.73 -11.29 -4.08
C ILE A 79 -4.53 -11.70 -2.62
N GLY A 80 -5.44 -11.30 -1.74
CA GLY A 80 -5.42 -11.66 -0.32
C GLY A 80 -4.40 -10.88 0.50
N ALA A 81 -3.48 -10.12 -0.11
CA ALA A 81 -2.38 -9.48 0.60
C ALA A 81 -2.87 -8.52 1.69
N SER A 82 -3.85 -7.67 1.38
CA SER A 82 -4.45 -6.78 2.37
C SER A 82 -5.15 -7.54 3.48
N THR A 83 -5.82 -8.65 3.16
CA THR A 83 -6.48 -9.48 4.17
C THR A 83 -5.48 -10.13 5.11
N ILE A 84 -4.37 -10.65 4.58
CA ILE A 84 -3.26 -11.22 5.36
C ILE A 84 -2.63 -10.15 6.27
N LEU A 85 -2.34 -8.95 5.75
CA LEU A 85 -1.80 -7.86 6.56
C LEU A 85 -2.72 -7.47 7.73
N LYS A 86 -4.04 -7.47 7.52
CA LYS A 86 -5.01 -7.24 8.61
C LYS A 86 -4.96 -8.35 9.65
N ALA A 87 -4.93 -9.61 9.22
CA ALA A 87 -4.81 -10.77 10.10
C ALA A 87 -3.51 -10.74 10.94
N VAL A 88 -2.40 -10.27 10.37
CA VAL A 88 -1.13 -10.02 11.08
C VAL A 88 -1.32 -8.94 12.16
N VAL A 89 -1.94 -7.81 11.81
CA VAL A 89 -2.19 -6.71 12.75
C VAL A 89 -3.11 -7.13 13.90
N GLU A 90 -4.18 -7.86 13.59
CA GLU A 90 -5.13 -8.37 14.59
C GLU A 90 -4.45 -9.29 15.60
N ARG A 91 -3.59 -10.20 15.13
CA ARG A 91 -2.78 -11.08 16.00
C ARG A 91 -1.85 -10.29 16.91
N TYR A 92 -1.12 -9.30 16.39
CA TYR A 92 -0.26 -8.45 17.21
C TYR A 92 -1.03 -7.59 18.23
N ARG A 93 -2.29 -7.26 17.95
CA ARG A 93 -3.16 -6.46 18.83
C ARG A 93 -4.01 -7.30 19.78
N SER A 94 -4.10 -8.62 19.58
CA SER A 94 -4.87 -9.53 20.42
C SER A 94 -4.40 -9.47 21.88
N SER A 95 -5.31 -9.31 22.85
CA SER A 95 -4.91 -9.07 24.24
C SER A 95 -4.39 -10.31 24.98
N SER A 96 -4.64 -11.53 24.49
CA SER A 96 -4.15 -12.75 25.14
C SER A 96 -2.74 -13.14 24.70
N SER A 97 -2.40 -12.93 23.43
CA SER A 97 -1.11 -13.34 22.83
C SER A 97 -0.28 -12.15 22.31
N GLY A 98 -0.91 -11.06 21.90
CA GLY A 98 -0.27 -9.97 21.16
C GLY A 98 0.84 -9.25 21.93
N ASP A 99 0.75 -9.10 23.26
CA ASP A 99 1.85 -8.54 24.06
C ASP A 99 3.09 -9.45 24.06
N ALA A 100 2.88 -10.77 24.13
CA ALA A 100 3.95 -11.74 24.05
C ALA A 100 4.55 -11.78 22.63
N THR A 101 3.71 -11.80 21.60
CA THR A 101 4.10 -11.77 20.18
C THR A 101 4.91 -10.51 19.84
N ARG A 102 4.43 -9.32 20.24
CA ARG A 102 5.17 -8.06 20.05
C ARG A 102 6.52 -8.08 20.76
N LYS A 103 6.55 -8.59 22.00
CA LYS A 103 7.80 -8.71 22.78
C LYS A 103 8.78 -9.72 22.16
N ALA A 104 8.28 -10.85 21.64
CA ALA A 104 9.08 -11.85 20.94
C ALA A 104 9.70 -11.26 19.67
N ALA A 105 8.93 -10.48 18.93
CA ALA A 105 9.40 -9.69 17.79
C ALA A 105 10.29 -8.50 18.18
N GLY A 106 10.36 -8.11 19.46
CA GLY A 106 11.11 -6.95 19.94
C GLY A 106 10.51 -5.60 19.47
N LEU A 107 9.17 -5.50 19.47
CA LEU A 107 8.39 -4.35 19.04
C LEU A 107 7.76 -3.63 20.22
N ASP A 108 7.88 -2.30 20.23
CA ASP A 108 7.17 -1.41 21.16
C ASP A 108 5.80 -1.02 20.59
N LYS A 109 5.73 -0.79 19.26
CA LYS A 109 4.53 -0.30 18.57
C LYS A 109 4.26 -1.08 17.28
N ILE A 110 2.98 -1.23 16.96
CA ILE A 110 2.48 -1.65 15.65
C ILE A 110 1.70 -0.48 15.09
N ILE A 111 2.07 -0.02 13.90
CA ILE A 111 1.47 1.14 13.24
C ILE A 111 0.74 0.62 12.02
N HIS A 112 -0.57 0.48 12.12
CA HIS A 112 -1.40 0.02 11.02
C HIS A 112 -1.86 1.20 10.17
N ILE A 113 -1.48 1.21 8.89
CA ILE A 113 -1.81 2.26 7.94
C ILE A 113 -2.59 1.63 6.78
N ASP A 114 -3.91 1.79 6.79
CA ASP A 114 -4.76 1.38 5.67
C ASP A 114 -5.00 2.56 4.72
N CYS A 115 -4.19 2.65 3.66
CA CYS A 115 -4.41 3.59 2.55
C CYS A 115 -4.71 2.83 1.24
N SER A 116 -5.46 1.73 1.35
CA SER A 116 -5.89 0.94 0.19
C SER A 116 -6.71 1.76 -0.81
N LEU A 117 -7.45 2.76 -0.31
CA LEU A 117 -8.11 3.80 -1.10
C LEU A 117 -7.29 5.07 -1.02
N TRP A 118 -6.22 5.13 -1.81
CA TRP A 118 -5.30 6.26 -1.80
C TRP A 118 -6.01 7.56 -2.23
N GLN A 119 -5.73 8.65 -1.51
CA GLN A 119 -6.26 9.98 -1.82
C GLN A 119 -5.11 10.97 -2.06
N SER A 120 -4.24 11.15 -1.06
CA SER A 120 -3.10 12.06 -1.14
C SER A 120 -2.07 11.75 -0.06
N LYS A 121 -0.90 12.40 -0.15
CA LYS A 121 0.12 12.35 0.92
C LYS A 121 -0.40 12.96 2.22
N ARG A 122 -1.24 14.00 2.15
CA ARG A 122 -1.94 14.59 3.30
C ARG A 122 -2.81 13.55 4.01
N SER A 123 -3.64 12.81 3.28
CA SER A 123 -4.50 11.77 3.85
C SER A 123 -3.70 10.63 4.48
N LEU A 124 -2.59 10.20 3.85
CA LEU A 124 -1.67 9.23 4.46
C LEU A 124 -1.09 9.75 5.79
N GLN A 125 -0.60 10.99 5.81
CA GLN A 125 -0.04 11.59 7.02
C GLN A 125 -1.09 11.69 8.14
N LYS A 126 -2.34 11.96 7.80
CA LYS A 126 -3.46 11.99 8.75
C LYS A 126 -3.73 10.62 9.37
N VAL A 127 -3.78 9.56 8.56
CA VAL A 127 -3.94 8.18 9.04
C VAL A 127 -2.82 7.80 10.01
N ILE A 128 -1.57 8.17 9.71
CA ILE A 128 -0.43 7.92 10.62
C ILE A 128 -0.62 8.66 11.94
N ALA A 129 -1.01 9.93 11.90
CA ALA A 129 -1.22 10.73 13.10
C ALA A 129 -2.36 10.17 13.98
N GLU A 130 -3.45 9.71 13.37
CA GLU A 130 -4.59 9.08 14.04
C GLU A 130 -4.20 7.75 14.69
N GLU A 131 -3.48 6.90 13.95
CA GLU A 131 -2.98 5.59 14.43
C GLU A 131 -2.02 5.76 15.63
N LEU A 132 -1.16 6.80 15.59
CA LEU A 132 -0.28 7.16 16.70
C LEU A 132 -0.99 7.90 17.83
N LYS A 133 -2.27 8.26 17.65
CA LYS A 133 -3.07 9.04 18.60
C LYS A 133 -2.39 10.35 19.00
N LEU A 134 -1.86 11.06 18.01
CA LEU A 134 -1.19 12.33 18.25
C LEU A 134 -2.13 13.35 18.92
N PRO A 135 -1.59 14.29 19.72
CA PRO A 135 -2.40 15.26 20.45
C PRO A 135 -3.30 16.10 19.54
N ARG A 136 -4.43 16.59 20.09
CA ARG A 136 -5.41 17.38 19.34
C ARG A 136 -4.80 18.65 18.74
N GLU A 137 -3.82 19.22 19.40
CA GLU A 137 -3.07 20.39 18.94
C GLU A 137 -2.29 20.08 17.66
N VAL A 138 -1.78 18.85 17.52
CA VAL A 138 -1.13 18.39 16.29
C VAL A 138 -2.17 18.12 15.21
N MET A 139 -3.30 17.50 15.58
CA MET A 139 -4.39 17.23 14.63
C MET A 139 -4.99 18.51 14.04
N ALA A 140 -5.03 19.60 14.80
CA ALA A 140 -5.53 20.90 14.35
C ALA A 140 -4.73 21.51 13.19
N PHE A 141 -3.46 21.10 12.99
CA PHE A 141 -2.70 21.55 11.81
C PHE A 141 -3.30 21.04 10.50
N PHE A 142 -3.98 19.88 10.51
CA PHE A 142 -4.67 19.39 9.32
C PHE A 142 -5.81 20.32 8.93
N ASP A 143 -6.65 20.71 9.90
CA ASP A 143 -7.79 21.59 9.66
C ASP A 143 -7.31 22.95 9.13
N GLN A 144 -6.30 23.54 9.78
CA GLN A 144 -5.71 24.80 9.32
C GLN A 144 -5.13 24.68 7.90
N GLY A 145 -4.33 23.64 7.64
CA GLY A 145 -3.71 23.47 6.33
C GLY A 145 -4.72 23.17 5.23
N ASP A 146 -5.79 22.44 5.53
CA ASP A 146 -6.87 22.14 4.59
C ASP A 146 -7.69 23.40 4.26
N GLU A 147 -7.99 24.24 5.25
CA GLU A 147 -8.65 25.53 5.05
C GLU A 147 -7.82 26.46 4.15
N GLU A 148 -6.53 26.64 4.45
CA GLU A 148 -5.60 27.46 3.65
C GLU A 148 -5.53 26.98 2.19
N GLU A 149 -5.38 25.67 1.98
CA GLU A 149 -5.33 25.08 0.64
C GLU A 149 -6.69 25.14 -0.09
N ASP A 150 -7.81 25.14 0.62
CA ASP A 150 -9.15 25.38 0.05
C ASP A 150 -9.29 26.83 -0.44
N PHE A 151 -8.77 27.82 0.30
CA PHE A 151 -8.72 29.21 -0.17
C PHE A 151 -7.88 29.37 -1.43
N ASP A 152 -6.79 28.63 -1.54
CA ASP A 152 -5.90 28.62 -2.71
C ASP A 152 -6.42 27.73 -3.86
N GLY A 153 -7.55 27.04 -3.67
CA GLY A 153 -8.16 26.17 -4.68
C GLY A 153 -7.37 24.90 -4.97
N VAL A 154 -6.56 24.44 -4.03
CA VAL A 154 -5.75 23.22 -4.18
C VAL A 154 -6.62 21.98 -3.98
N HIS A 155 -6.70 21.17 -5.03
CA HIS A 155 -7.42 19.89 -4.99
C HIS A 155 -6.85 18.94 -3.92
N GLN A 156 -7.71 18.23 -3.21
CA GLN A 156 -7.34 17.29 -2.13
C GLN A 156 -6.27 16.27 -2.53
N ALA A 157 -6.32 15.76 -3.76
CA ALA A 157 -5.35 14.80 -4.29
C ALA A 157 -3.92 15.37 -4.42
N ALA A 158 -3.79 16.69 -4.59
CA ALA A 158 -2.51 17.39 -4.74
C ALA A 158 -1.91 17.83 -3.39
N ARG A 159 -2.67 17.76 -2.29
CA ARG A 159 -2.24 18.26 -0.99
C ARG A 159 -1.03 17.51 -0.46
N GLY A 160 -0.02 18.28 -0.06
CA GLY A 160 1.25 17.79 0.45
C GLY A 160 1.21 17.49 1.96
N VAL A 161 2.31 16.97 2.48
CA VAL A 161 2.50 16.76 3.93
C VAL A 161 2.65 18.09 4.68
N ILE A 162 2.17 18.14 5.92
CA ILE A 162 2.33 19.27 6.84
C ILE A 162 3.65 19.10 7.61
N PRO A 163 4.57 20.09 7.57
CA PRO A 163 5.85 20.01 8.26
C PRO A 163 5.74 19.82 9.77
N GLN A 164 4.81 20.51 10.44
CA GLN A 164 4.61 20.45 11.87
C GLN A 164 4.19 19.03 12.31
N VAL A 165 3.24 18.43 11.58
CA VAL A 165 2.80 17.05 11.83
C VAL A 165 3.91 16.05 11.55
N LYS A 166 4.69 16.26 10.48
CA LYS A 166 5.85 15.41 10.15
C LYS A 166 6.82 15.33 11.33
N TRP A 167 7.15 16.48 11.94
CA TRP A 167 8.03 16.53 13.10
C TRP A 167 7.42 15.85 14.33
N ALA A 168 6.12 15.99 14.57
CA ALA A 168 5.43 15.32 15.66
C ALA A 168 5.49 13.79 15.52
N ILE A 169 5.21 13.26 14.32
CA ILE A 169 5.33 11.82 14.00
C ILE A 169 6.77 11.35 14.23
N LEU A 170 7.75 12.09 13.71
CA LEU A 170 9.17 11.73 13.84
C LEU A 170 9.60 11.65 15.32
N ASN A 171 9.17 12.62 16.13
CA ASN A 171 9.49 12.67 17.55
C ASN A 171 8.81 11.54 18.35
N GLU A 172 7.57 11.19 18.01
CA GLU A 172 6.86 10.06 18.63
C GLU A 172 7.55 8.71 18.36
N LEU A 173 8.16 8.58 17.17
CA LEU A 173 8.75 7.33 16.72
C LEU A 173 10.26 7.21 16.95
N SER A 174 10.97 8.30 17.24
CA SER A 174 12.45 8.34 17.23
C SER A 174 13.12 7.37 18.21
N ASN A 175 12.44 6.99 19.29
CA ASN A 175 12.96 6.12 20.34
C ASN A 175 12.17 4.81 20.50
N SER A 176 11.30 4.48 19.53
CA SER A 176 10.48 3.27 19.56
C SER A 176 10.94 2.27 18.51
N LYS A 177 10.91 0.98 18.83
CA LYS A 177 10.97 -0.10 17.85
C LYS A 177 9.56 -0.36 17.34
N PHE A 178 9.35 -0.24 16.04
CA PHE A 178 8.00 -0.37 15.49
C PHE A 178 7.97 -1.20 14.22
N LEU A 179 6.79 -1.78 13.97
CA LEU A 179 6.41 -2.38 12.69
C LEU A 179 5.33 -1.50 12.09
N VAL A 180 5.60 -0.98 10.90
CA VAL A 180 4.56 -0.39 10.06
C VAL A 180 3.94 -1.50 9.23
N VAL A 181 2.62 -1.63 9.28
CA VAL A 181 1.86 -2.46 8.34
C VAL A 181 1.11 -1.54 7.40
N PHE A 182 1.52 -1.48 6.14
CA PHE A 182 1.07 -0.47 5.18
C PHE A 182 0.34 -1.07 3.98
N HIS A 183 -0.94 -0.73 3.83
CA HIS A 183 -1.73 -1.04 2.65
C HIS A 183 -1.63 0.12 1.66
N ASN A 184 -0.83 -0.04 0.61
CA ASN A 184 -0.53 1.03 -0.34
C ASN A 184 -1.41 0.93 -1.60
N GLY A 185 -2.47 1.73 -1.63
CA GLY A 185 -3.36 1.87 -2.78
C GLY A 185 -2.89 2.86 -3.86
N SER A 186 -1.74 3.51 -3.71
CA SER A 186 -1.32 4.60 -4.62
C SER A 186 -0.87 4.12 -6.00
N GLY A 187 -0.57 2.82 -6.14
CA GLY A 187 0.03 2.26 -7.35
C GLY A 187 1.50 2.64 -7.57
N SER A 188 2.15 3.27 -6.59
CA SER A 188 3.56 3.70 -6.67
C SER A 188 4.28 3.51 -5.32
N TYR A 189 5.61 3.60 -5.31
CA TYR A 189 6.36 3.56 -4.06
C TYR A 189 6.13 4.85 -3.29
N VAL A 190 5.77 4.73 -2.01
CA VAL A 190 5.55 5.87 -1.13
C VAL A 190 6.62 5.87 -0.04
N ASP A 191 7.45 6.90 -0.02
CA ASP A 191 8.45 7.08 1.03
C ASP A 191 7.78 7.62 2.31
N LEU A 192 7.59 6.75 3.30
CA LEU A 192 6.99 7.11 4.59
C LEU A 192 7.83 8.12 5.38
N TRP A 193 9.12 8.30 5.05
CA TRP A 193 9.95 9.37 5.61
C TRP A 193 9.41 10.76 5.28
N GLU A 194 8.80 10.94 4.11
CA GLU A 194 8.20 12.22 3.75
C GLU A 194 7.09 12.59 4.73
N CYS A 195 6.33 11.60 5.23
CA CYS A 195 5.26 11.76 6.21
C CYS A 195 5.75 11.81 7.66
N GLY A 196 7.04 11.55 7.91
CA GLY A 196 7.65 11.64 9.24
C GLY A 196 8.00 10.30 9.89
N VAL A 197 7.74 9.17 9.22
CA VAL A 197 8.09 7.86 9.76
C VAL A 197 9.58 7.58 9.50
N PRO A 198 10.41 7.32 10.53
CA PRO A 198 11.85 7.13 10.37
C PRO A 198 12.25 5.78 9.75
N VAL A 199 11.87 5.54 8.49
CA VAL A 199 12.15 4.30 7.74
C VAL A 199 13.51 4.28 7.03
N MET A 200 14.28 5.36 7.08
CA MET A 200 15.58 5.48 6.40
C MET A 200 16.74 5.64 7.39
N GLY A 201 17.75 4.76 7.26
CA GLY A 201 19.08 4.94 7.87
C GLY A 201 19.25 4.60 9.36
N VAL A 202 18.20 4.18 10.07
CA VAL A 202 18.23 3.87 11.52
C VAL A 202 17.94 2.38 11.76
N MET A 203 18.60 1.77 12.76
CA MET A 203 18.26 0.43 13.28
C MET A 203 16.86 0.46 13.91
N ASN A 204 16.13 -0.66 13.93
CA ASN A 204 14.73 -0.82 14.41
C ASN A 204 13.62 -0.42 13.42
N LYS A 205 13.87 -0.45 12.12
CA LYS A 205 12.85 -0.18 11.10
C LYS A 205 12.26 -1.48 10.56
N ARG A 206 10.94 -1.63 10.67
CA ARG A 206 10.23 -2.71 9.97
C ARG A 206 9.01 -2.14 9.27
N VAL A 207 8.96 -2.36 7.96
CA VAL A 207 7.79 -2.02 7.15
C VAL A 207 7.37 -3.30 6.46
N LEU A 208 6.17 -3.79 6.76
CA LEU A 208 5.50 -4.82 5.99
C LEU A 208 4.43 -4.12 5.17
N TRP A 209 4.57 -4.14 3.84
CA TRP A 209 3.66 -3.41 2.97
C TRP A 209 3.21 -4.25 1.80
N THR A 210 2.04 -3.92 1.29
CA THR A 210 1.55 -4.46 0.03
C THR A 210 1.24 -3.31 -0.91
N SER A 211 1.49 -3.54 -2.19
CA SER A 211 1.10 -2.67 -3.28
C SER A 211 -0.04 -3.37 -3.99
N ARG A 212 -0.96 -2.59 -4.56
CA ARG A 212 -2.27 -3.01 -5.04
C ARG A 212 -3.30 -2.87 -3.91
N GLY A 213 -4.11 -1.82 -4.03
CA GLY A 213 -5.27 -1.59 -3.17
C GLY A 213 -6.28 -2.74 -3.31
N ARG A 214 -7.51 -2.54 -2.83
CA ARG A 214 -8.54 -3.58 -2.88
C ARG A 214 -8.85 -3.93 -4.35
N PHE A 215 -8.50 -5.15 -4.75
CA PHE A 215 -8.73 -5.72 -6.09
C PHE A 215 -8.17 -4.93 -7.27
N LEU A 216 -6.85 -4.98 -7.46
CA LEU A 216 -6.25 -4.77 -8.77
C LEU A 216 -6.06 -6.14 -9.45
N PHE A 217 -6.95 -6.46 -10.38
CA PHE A 217 -6.83 -7.71 -11.14
C PHE A 217 -5.71 -7.67 -12.18
N HIS A 218 -5.31 -6.49 -12.68
CA HIS A 218 -4.10 -6.33 -13.53
C HIS A 218 -3.68 -4.87 -13.86
N GLY A 219 -4.03 -3.87 -13.04
CA GLY A 219 -3.80 -2.46 -13.40
C GLY A 219 -2.36 -1.94 -13.22
N VAL A 220 -1.49 -2.71 -12.58
CA VAL A 220 -0.05 -2.40 -12.43
C VAL A 220 0.69 -3.48 -13.20
N LYS A 221 1.53 -3.11 -14.19
CA LYS A 221 2.27 -4.11 -14.95
C LYS A 221 3.11 -4.94 -13.98
N ASP A 222 3.26 -6.24 -14.23
CA ASP A 222 4.15 -7.09 -13.44
C ASP A 222 5.58 -6.53 -13.36
N GLU A 223 6.01 -5.78 -14.37
CA GLU A 223 7.27 -5.03 -14.38
C GLU A 223 7.30 -3.93 -13.31
N ASP A 224 6.22 -3.16 -13.16
CA ASP A 224 6.09 -2.09 -12.17
C ASP A 224 6.01 -2.69 -10.75
N VAL A 225 5.34 -3.84 -10.57
CA VAL A 225 5.33 -4.54 -9.26
C VAL A 225 6.67 -5.15 -8.92
N LYS A 226 7.39 -5.72 -9.88
CA LYS A 226 8.77 -6.18 -9.66
C LYS A 226 9.72 -5.03 -9.36
N GLU A 227 9.49 -3.85 -9.95
CA GLU A 227 10.25 -2.64 -9.61
C GLU A 227 9.94 -2.20 -8.17
N LEU A 228 8.66 -2.14 -7.79
CA LEU A 228 8.20 -1.82 -6.43
C LEU A 228 8.72 -2.81 -5.38
N ALA A 229 8.61 -4.11 -5.65
CA ALA A 229 9.16 -5.17 -4.82
C ALA A 229 10.69 -5.10 -4.75
N GLY A 230 11.36 -4.74 -5.85
CA GLY A 230 12.80 -4.52 -5.93
C GLY A 230 13.32 -3.33 -5.10
N LEU A 231 12.43 -2.44 -4.65
CA LEU A 231 12.74 -1.38 -3.67
C LEU A 231 12.71 -1.90 -2.21
N SER A 232 12.26 -3.14 -2.00
CA SER A 232 12.18 -3.80 -0.70
C SER A 232 13.38 -4.71 -0.45
N ASP A 233 13.73 -4.90 0.82
CA ASP A 233 14.81 -5.79 1.22
C ASP A 233 14.39 -7.28 1.09
N VAL A 234 13.10 -7.56 1.27
CA VAL A 234 12.48 -8.89 1.23
C VAL A 234 11.17 -8.84 0.46
N THR A 235 10.89 -9.87 -0.33
CA THR A 235 9.60 -10.14 -0.97
C THR A 235 8.99 -11.42 -0.41
N ILE A 236 7.72 -11.37 -0.04
CA ILE A 236 6.94 -12.50 0.49
C ILE A 236 5.83 -12.82 -0.51
N SER A 237 5.84 -14.05 -1.01
CA SER A 237 4.84 -14.59 -1.92
C SER A 237 4.13 -15.77 -1.28
N VAL A 238 2.82 -15.87 -1.48
CA VAL A 238 2.00 -16.93 -0.92
C VAL A 238 1.50 -17.87 -2.01
N PHE A 239 1.55 -19.17 -1.74
CA PHE A 239 1.08 -20.21 -2.65
C PHE A 239 0.25 -21.26 -1.91
N PRO A 240 -0.67 -21.96 -2.60
CA PRO A 240 -1.37 -23.08 -2.00
C PRO A 240 -0.43 -24.22 -1.65
N GLN A 241 -0.78 -24.97 -0.60
CA GLN A 241 -0.03 -26.16 -0.23
C GLN A 241 -0.20 -27.27 -1.26
N ASN A 242 -1.42 -27.44 -1.79
CA ASN A 242 -1.75 -28.50 -2.73
C ASN A 242 -2.13 -27.95 -4.11
N LEU A 243 -1.17 -28.00 -5.04
CA LEU A 243 -1.37 -27.58 -6.43
C LEU A 243 -1.99 -28.67 -7.32
N ASP A 244 -2.05 -29.91 -6.84
CA ASP A 244 -2.39 -31.07 -7.66
C ASP A 244 -3.90 -31.41 -7.62
N ASN A 245 -4.64 -30.85 -6.65
CA ASN A 245 -6.07 -31.05 -6.51
C ASN A 245 -6.85 -29.78 -6.90
N TYR A 246 -7.48 -29.82 -8.08
CA TYR A 246 -8.25 -28.72 -8.64
C TYR A 246 -9.43 -28.29 -7.76
N ASP A 247 -10.15 -29.23 -7.13
CA ASP A 247 -11.31 -28.91 -6.30
C ASP A 247 -10.88 -28.19 -5.02
N VAL A 248 -9.79 -28.65 -4.40
CA VAL A 248 -9.19 -27.99 -3.22
C VAL A 248 -8.69 -26.59 -3.58
N LEU A 249 -7.94 -26.45 -4.68
CA LEU A 249 -7.50 -25.14 -5.16
C LEU A 249 -8.66 -24.19 -5.38
N LYS A 250 -9.75 -24.66 -5.99
CA LYS A 250 -10.94 -23.86 -6.25
C LYS A 250 -11.59 -23.37 -4.96
N ASP A 251 -11.75 -24.24 -3.96
CA ASP A 251 -12.32 -23.86 -2.66
C ASP A 251 -11.42 -22.86 -1.93
N THR A 252 -10.11 -23.10 -1.95
CA THR A 252 -9.08 -22.21 -1.41
C THR A 252 -9.16 -20.81 -2.05
N PHE A 253 -9.17 -20.72 -3.38
CA PHE A 253 -9.38 -19.45 -4.09
C PHE A 253 -10.68 -18.75 -3.70
N ARG A 254 -11.79 -19.50 -3.60
CA ARG A 254 -13.08 -18.93 -3.18
C ARG A 254 -13.02 -18.31 -1.79
N CYS A 255 -12.31 -18.94 -0.83
CA CYS A 255 -12.12 -18.38 0.51
C CYS A 255 -11.37 -17.04 0.50
N PHE A 256 -10.32 -16.91 -0.33
CA PHE A 256 -9.59 -15.65 -0.48
C PHE A 256 -10.44 -14.57 -1.13
N PHE A 257 -11.09 -14.89 -2.25
CA PHE A 257 -11.97 -13.94 -2.92
C PHE A 257 -13.14 -13.52 -2.04
N HIS A 258 -13.66 -14.42 -1.21
CA HIS A 258 -14.72 -14.09 -0.25
C HIS A 258 -14.23 -13.11 0.81
N SER A 259 -13.01 -13.28 1.32
CA SER A 259 -12.45 -12.38 2.33
C SER A 259 -12.16 -10.99 1.76
N GLU A 260 -11.60 -10.93 0.55
CA GLU A 260 -11.46 -9.68 -0.18
C GLU A 260 -12.86 -9.09 -0.50
N ALA A 261 -13.88 -9.90 -0.83
CA ALA A 261 -15.22 -9.41 -1.15
C ALA A 261 -15.88 -8.71 0.04
N LYS A 262 -15.68 -9.23 1.26
CA LYS A 262 -16.10 -8.56 2.50
C LYS A 262 -15.46 -7.20 2.63
N GLU A 263 -14.18 -7.10 2.32
CA GLU A 263 -13.45 -5.85 2.32
C GLU A 263 -14.07 -4.87 1.32
N VAL A 264 -14.29 -5.23 0.05
CA VAL A 264 -14.96 -4.31 -0.88
C VAL A 264 -16.38 -3.94 -0.46
N ALA A 265 -17.18 -4.87 0.06
CA ALA A 265 -18.52 -4.57 0.55
C ALA A 265 -18.48 -3.47 1.63
N ARG A 266 -17.55 -3.59 2.59
CA ARG A 266 -17.37 -2.63 3.68
C ARG A 266 -17.09 -1.20 3.20
N TYR A 267 -16.31 -1.02 2.13
CA TYR A 267 -15.91 0.30 1.65
C TYR A 267 -16.78 0.86 0.53
N SER A 268 -17.43 0.00 -0.25
CA SER A 268 -18.40 0.41 -1.27
C SER A 268 -19.72 0.92 -0.66
N GLY A 269 -19.88 0.80 0.66
CA GLY A 269 -21.13 1.15 1.34
C GLY A 269 -22.29 0.24 0.94
N VAL A 270 -21.98 -0.92 0.36
CA VAL A 270 -22.93 -1.99 0.05
C VAL A 270 -23.14 -2.80 1.35
N PRO A 271 -24.37 -3.20 1.68
CA PRO A 271 -24.62 -4.00 2.89
C PRO A 271 -23.74 -5.25 2.92
N GLU A 272 -23.21 -5.60 4.09
CA GLU A 272 -22.37 -6.80 4.28
C GLU A 272 -23.11 -8.10 3.88
N SER A 273 -24.45 -8.11 3.99
CA SER A 273 -25.31 -9.20 3.48
C SER A 273 -25.13 -9.49 1.99
N ASN A 274 -24.57 -8.53 1.23
CA ASN A 274 -24.34 -8.65 -0.21
C ASN A 274 -22.90 -9.06 -0.52
N THR A 275 -22.10 -9.50 0.46
CA THR A 275 -20.74 -10.04 0.24
C THR A 275 -20.73 -11.12 -0.84
N ASN A 276 -21.74 -11.98 -0.89
CA ASN A 276 -21.87 -13.00 -1.93
C ASN A 276 -22.05 -12.38 -3.33
N ILE A 277 -22.79 -11.27 -3.44
CA ILE A 277 -22.94 -10.57 -4.73
C ILE A 277 -21.59 -9.98 -5.16
N VAL A 278 -20.83 -9.40 -4.22
CA VAL A 278 -19.48 -8.88 -4.50
C VAL A 278 -18.55 -10.01 -4.94
N LEU A 279 -18.60 -11.16 -4.25
CA LEU A 279 -17.85 -12.36 -4.61
C LEU A 279 -18.19 -12.84 -6.03
N GLU A 280 -19.47 -12.93 -6.38
CA GLU A 280 -19.88 -13.33 -7.73
C GLU A 280 -19.42 -12.31 -8.79
N CYS A 281 -19.48 -11.00 -8.51
CA CYS A 281 -18.92 -9.99 -9.41
C CYS A 281 -17.40 -10.20 -9.62
N ILE A 282 -16.65 -10.47 -8.55
CA ILE A 282 -15.22 -10.78 -8.60
C ILE A 282 -14.94 -12.01 -9.45
N LEU A 283 -15.64 -13.11 -9.18
CA LEU A 283 -15.47 -14.37 -9.91
C LEU A 283 -15.84 -14.23 -11.39
N TYR A 284 -16.91 -13.50 -11.68
CA TYR A 284 -17.34 -13.20 -13.05
C TYR A 284 -16.25 -12.47 -13.83
N ASN A 285 -15.66 -11.41 -13.25
CA ASN A 285 -14.56 -10.73 -13.88
C ASN A 285 -13.36 -11.67 -14.09
N MET A 286 -12.99 -12.47 -13.09
CA MET A 286 -11.86 -13.40 -13.20
C MET A 286 -11.99 -14.38 -14.38
N VAL A 287 -13.17 -14.98 -14.54
CA VAL A 287 -13.44 -15.90 -15.66
C VAL A 287 -13.29 -15.19 -17.01
N LEU A 288 -13.73 -13.93 -17.09
CA LEU A 288 -13.73 -13.19 -18.35
C LEU A 288 -12.37 -12.61 -18.70
N ILE A 289 -11.61 -12.18 -17.71
CA ILE A 289 -10.21 -11.75 -17.88
C ILE A 289 -9.35 -12.91 -18.40
N GLN A 290 -9.53 -14.12 -17.86
CA GLN A 290 -8.86 -15.33 -18.35
C GLN A 290 -9.35 -15.77 -19.73
N GLY A 291 -10.58 -15.40 -20.08
CA GLY A 291 -11.19 -15.69 -21.39
C GLY A 291 -10.64 -14.87 -22.55
N GLY A 292 -9.74 -13.91 -22.31
CA GLY A 292 -9.01 -13.19 -23.37
C GLY A 292 -9.89 -12.27 -24.23
N ASN A 293 -10.94 -11.70 -23.66
CA ASN A 293 -11.80 -10.76 -24.38
C ASN A 293 -11.18 -9.34 -24.40
N ASP A 294 -11.26 -8.66 -25.54
CA ASP A 294 -10.81 -7.26 -25.72
C ASP A 294 -11.74 -6.23 -25.03
N ILE A 295 -12.52 -6.68 -24.05
CA ILE A 295 -13.46 -5.84 -23.33
C ILE A 295 -12.68 -5.00 -22.32
N ASN A 296 -12.90 -3.68 -22.38
CA ASN A 296 -12.43 -2.79 -21.34
C ASN A 296 -13.27 -2.98 -20.06
N TRP A 297 -12.92 -4.00 -19.26
CA TRP A 297 -13.59 -4.32 -17.99
C TRP A 297 -13.60 -3.13 -17.02
N GLY A 298 -12.53 -2.34 -17.02
CA GLY A 298 -12.46 -1.07 -16.28
C GLY A 298 -13.57 -0.08 -16.62
N THR A 299 -14.20 -0.20 -17.79
CA THR A 299 -15.33 0.66 -18.19
C THR A 299 -16.67 -0.07 -18.15
N HIS A 300 -16.71 -1.37 -18.49
CA HIS A 300 -17.95 -2.05 -18.78
C HIS A 300 -18.42 -3.05 -17.72
N ALA A 301 -17.57 -3.47 -16.78
CA ALA A 301 -17.90 -4.54 -15.83
C ALA A 301 -19.22 -4.30 -15.08
N ALA A 302 -19.44 -3.07 -14.63
CA ALA A 302 -20.66 -2.65 -13.94
C ALA A 302 -21.94 -2.97 -14.74
N ASN A 303 -21.92 -2.78 -16.06
CA ASN A 303 -23.07 -3.04 -16.92
C ASN A 303 -23.33 -4.55 -17.03
N TYR A 304 -22.28 -5.36 -17.16
CA TYR A 304 -22.41 -6.80 -17.25
C TYR A 304 -22.93 -7.42 -15.96
N TRP A 305 -22.49 -6.95 -14.79
CA TRP A 305 -22.99 -7.47 -13.52
C TRP A 305 -24.51 -7.28 -13.36
N VAL A 306 -25.07 -6.19 -13.89
CA VAL A 306 -26.52 -5.94 -13.87
C VAL A 306 -27.22 -6.71 -14.99
N CYS A 307 -26.73 -6.63 -16.23
CA CYS A 307 -27.34 -7.27 -17.40
C CYS A 307 -27.41 -8.79 -17.29
N ASP A 308 -26.39 -9.42 -16.71
CA ASP A 308 -26.33 -10.87 -16.51
C ASP A 308 -27.03 -11.31 -15.22
N GLY A 309 -27.63 -10.36 -14.48
CA GLY A 309 -28.45 -10.64 -13.30
C GLY A 309 -27.67 -11.04 -12.06
N ILE A 310 -26.36 -10.72 -11.98
CA ILE A 310 -25.54 -10.92 -10.77
C ILE A 310 -25.97 -9.95 -9.68
N ILE A 311 -26.15 -8.67 -10.06
CA ILE A 311 -26.73 -7.65 -9.20
C ILE A 311 -28.18 -7.47 -9.63
N GLN A 312 -29.10 -7.73 -8.71
CA GLN A 312 -30.54 -7.61 -8.95
C GLN A 312 -31.13 -6.52 -8.08
N ASP A 313 -32.25 -5.94 -8.53
CA ASP A 313 -33.04 -5.03 -7.72
C ASP A 313 -33.55 -5.82 -6.50
N THR A 314 -32.95 -5.56 -5.34
CA THR A 314 -33.38 -6.21 -4.10
C THR A 314 -34.57 -5.43 -3.56
N ASN A 315 -35.71 -6.11 -3.41
CA ASN A 315 -36.97 -5.55 -2.91
C ASN A 315 -36.93 -5.04 -1.45
N GLY A 316 -35.75 -4.86 -0.83
CA GLY A 316 -35.61 -4.55 0.60
C GLY A 316 -34.51 -3.56 0.99
N CYS A 317 -33.61 -3.13 0.10
CA CYS A 317 -32.49 -2.23 0.47
C CYS A 317 -32.66 -0.79 -0.03
N GLY A 318 -33.70 -0.49 -0.83
CA GLY A 318 -33.96 0.85 -1.35
C GLY A 318 -32.92 1.39 -2.35
N ARG A 319 -31.91 0.59 -2.72
CA ARG A 319 -30.96 0.88 -3.80
C ARG A 319 -31.24 -0.01 -5.00
N SER A 320 -31.24 0.60 -6.18
CA SER A 320 -31.29 -0.10 -7.45
C SER A 320 -30.03 -0.93 -7.70
N ALA A 321 -30.14 -1.94 -8.55
CA ALA A 321 -29.00 -2.74 -9.00
C ALA A 321 -27.89 -1.85 -9.60
N TRP A 322 -28.28 -0.79 -10.31
CA TRP A 322 -27.35 0.17 -10.92
C TRP A 322 -26.56 0.98 -9.88
N GLU A 323 -27.18 1.40 -8.78
CA GLU A 323 -26.48 2.10 -7.69
C GLU A 323 -25.48 1.19 -6.97
N ILE A 324 -25.84 -0.07 -6.75
CA ILE A 324 -24.93 -1.07 -6.16
C ILE A 324 -23.76 -1.32 -7.13
N SER A 325 -24.05 -1.47 -8.41
CA SER A 325 -23.06 -1.73 -9.45
C SER A 325 -22.06 -0.57 -9.58
N ASP A 326 -22.52 0.68 -9.66
CA ASP A 326 -21.68 1.87 -9.71
C ASP A 326 -20.82 2.02 -8.45
N ALA A 327 -21.39 1.76 -7.26
CA ALA A 327 -20.63 1.78 -6.02
C ALA A 327 -19.51 0.73 -6.00
N LEU A 328 -19.78 -0.50 -6.45
CA LEU A 328 -18.77 -1.54 -6.56
C LEU A 328 -17.72 -1.19 -7.61
N HIS A 329 -18.13 -0.70 -8.78
CA HIS A 329 -17.24 -0.34 -9.88
C HIS A 329 -16.24 0.76 -9.51
N ARG A 330 -16.65 1.75 -8.72
CA ARG A 330 -15.75 2.79 -8.20
C ARG A 330 -14.75 2.29 -7.16
N ASN A 331 -15.05 1.18 -6.49
CA ASN A 331 -14.23 0.62 -5.40
C ASN A 331 -13.40 -0.60 -5.82
N ILE A 332 -13.71 -1.21 -6.97
CA ILE A 332 -12.97 -2.32 -7.56
C ILE A 332 -12.18 -1.77 -8.74
N ASN A 333 -10.85 -1.78 -8.66
CA ASN A 333 -10.02 -1.25 -9.74
C ASN A 333 -9.73 -2.33 -10.80
N LEU A 334 -10.60 -2.35 -11.82
CA LEU A 334 -10.58 -3.31 -12.93
C LEU A 334 -9.76 -2.83 -14.15
N GLY A 335 -8.65 -2.12 -13.92
CA GLY A 335 -7.85 -1.45 -14.96
C GLY A 335 -7.69 -2.21 -16.28
N CYS A 336 -7.61 -1.48 -17.40
CA CYS A 336 -7.59 -2.05 -18.75
C CYS A 336 -6.51 -3.12 -18.92
N ILE A 337 -6.94 -4.35 -19.20
CA ILE A 337 -6.07 -5.43 -19.66
C ILE A 337 -5.65 -5.11 -21.08
N LYS A 338 -4.34 -4.89 -21.29
CA LYS A 338 -3.73 -4.98 -22.61
C LYS A 338 -2.72 -6.12 -22.54
N PHE A 339 -3.09 -7.29 -23.05
CA PHE A 339 -2.13 -8.31 -23.40
C PHE A 339 -1.29 -7.78 -24.58
N TRP A 340 0.03 -7.68 -24.40
CA TRP A 340 0.97 -7.64 -25.51
C TRP A 340 1.86 -8.88 -25.41
#